data_AF-A7UG18-F1
#
_entry.id   AF-A7UG18-F1
#
_cell.length_a   1.000
_cell.length_b   1.000
_cell.length_c   1.000
_cell.angle_alpha   90.00
_cell.angle_beta   90.00
_cell.angle_gamma   90.00
#
_symmetry.space_group_name_H-M   'P 1'
#
loop_
_entity.id
_entity.type
_entity.pdbx_description
1 polymer ?
#
loop_
_entity_poly.entity_id
_entity_poly.type
_entity_poly.pdbx_seq_one_letter_code
_entity_poly.pdbx_strand_id
1 'polypeptide(L)'
;MLYLVNEMTFNGYNAYSLDLLYLIAILLGILVIISKNPIVSVLFLIGLFLCISVYLILTGLNFIGLSYLLVYIGAVSILFLFILMLINVRISELLIDSINSIPLAILVGSFFNYFVNNVLPYMVMTNNLLYHFSIKKNLTNVTSVSWDGYLAETSHITSIGNILYGHYSIWLIITSIILLLAMVGAIVITLKPQTHVK
;
A
#
# COMPACT_ATOMS: atom_id res chain seq x y z
N MET A 1 0.74 2.70 21.66
CA MET A 1 0.39 1.39 21.06
C MET A 1 1.49 0.89 20.11
N LEU A 2 2.15 1.75 19.33
CA LEU A 2 3.25 1.36 18.41
C LEU A 2 4.53 0.83 19.07
N TYR A 3 4.84 1.23 20.32
CA TYR A 3 6.13 0.89 20.95
C TYR A 3 6.24 -0.55 21.48
N LEU A 4 5.11 -1.30 21.62
CA LEU A 4 5.12 -2.67 22.19
C LEU A 4 5.19 -3.79 21.15
N VAL A 5 5.04 -3.50 19.85
CA VAL A 5 5.27 -4.47 18.76
C VAL A 5 6.77 -4.52 18.38
N ASN A 6 7.58 -3.65 18.98
CA ASN A 6 8.88 -3.23 18.49
C ASN A 6 9.97 -4.32 18.47
N GLU A 7 9.83 -5.44 19.18
CA GLU A 7 10.95 -6.39 19.32
C GLU A 7 10.74 -7.78 18.71
N MET A 8 9.52 -8.15 18.29
CA MET A 8 9.28 -9.53 17.78
C MET A 8 9.03 -9.64 16.27
N THR A 9 8.79 -8.53 15.56
CA THR A 9 8.40 -8.58 14.13
C THR A 9 9.28 -7.79 13.19
N PHE A 10 10.15 -6.92 13.68
CA PHE A 10 11.02 -6.12 12.82
C PHE A 10 12.37 -6.82 12.69
N ASN A 11 12.91 -6.84 11.48
CA ASN A 11 14.16 -7.51 11.10
C ASN A 11 15.41 -6.84 11.70
N GLY A 12 15.37 -6.46 12.98
CA GLY A 12 16.41 -5.73 13.70
C GLY A 12 16.40 -4.20 13.48
N TYR A 13 15.37 -3.63 12.84
CA TYR A 13 15.30 -2.19 12.56
C TYR A 13 14.68 -1.39 13.71
N ASN A 14 15.26 -0.22 14.00
CA ASN A 14 14.78 0.70 15.04
C ASN A 14 13.36 1.22 14.72
N ALA A 15 12.41 1.12 15.66
CA ALA A 15 11.07 1.73 15.58
C ALA A 15 11.07 3.15 15.02
N TYR A 16 12.02 3.97 15.47
CA TYR A 16 12.14 5.36 15.04
C TYR A 16 12.28 5.54 13.52
N SER A 17 12.95 4.61 12.84
CA SER A 17 13.11 4.65 11.39
C SER A 17 11.80 4.38 10.65
N LEU A 18 10.99 3.45 11.17
CA LEU A 18 9.69 3.09 10.60
C LEU A 18 8.66 4.20 10.80
N ASP A 19 8.65 4.81 11.99
CA ASP A 19 7.76 5.94 12.31
C ASP A 19 8.05 7.15 11.41
N LEU A 20 9.33 7.44 11.17
CA LEU A 20 9.74 8.52 10.27
C LEU A 20 9.30 8.23 8.83
N LEU A 21 9.47 6.99 8.36
CA LEU A 21 9.08 6.59 7.01
C LEU A 21 7.56 6.67 6.81
N TYR A 22 6.78 6.27 7.82
CA TYR A 22 5.33 6.40 7.85
C TYR A 22 4.88 7.86 7.73
N LEU A 23 5.50 8.77 8.49
CA LEU A 23 5.16 10.19 8.44
C LEU A 23 5.48 10.80 7.06
N ILE A 24 6.61 10.40 6.46
CA ILE A 24 6.97 10.80 5.08
C ILE A 24 5.95 10.27 4.07
N ALA A 25 5.53 9.01 4.19
CA ALA A 25 4.56 8.41 3.27
C ALA A 25 3.20 9.15 3.29
N ILE A 26 2.72 9.53 4.47
CA ILE A 26 1.51 10.35 4.61
C ILE A 26 1.69 11.72 3.97
N LEU A 27 2.82 12.38 4.24
CA LEU A 27 3.13 13.69 3.68
C LEU A 27 3.14 13.63 2.14
N LEU A 28 3.75 12.60 1.56
CA LEU A 28 3.74 12.37 0.11
C LEU A 28 2.32 12.15 -0.41
N GLY A 29 1.50 11.36 0.28
CA GLY A 29 0.10 11.15 -0.11
C GLY A 29 -0.73 12.43 -0.11
N ILE A 30 -0.51 13.31 0.87
CA ILE A 30 -1.13 14.63 0.93
C ILE A 30 -0.64 15.50 -0.25
N LEU A 31 0.65 15.51 -0.54
CA LEU A 31 1.23 16.27 -1.65
C LEU A 31 0.70 15.81 -3.02
N VAL A 32 0.46 14.50 -3.22
CA VAL A 32 -0.17 13.96 -4.43
C VAL A 32 -1.51 14.64 -4.70
N ILE A 33 -2.35 14.79 -3.67
CA ILE A 33 -3.70 15.35 -3.78
C ILE A 33 -3.67 16.88 -3.93
N ILE A 34 -2.77 17.57 -3.24
CA ILE A 34 -2.70 19.05 -3.25
C ILE A 34 -2.08 19.59 -4.55
N SER A 35 -1.17 18.84 -5.18
CA SER A 35 -0.41 19.35 -6.33
C SER A 35 -1.31 19.65 -7.54
N LYS A 36 -1.23 20.89 -8.06
CA LYS A 36 -2.02 21.36 -9.21
C LYS A 36 -1.52 20.83 -10.55
N ASN A 37 -0.22 20.56 -10.65
CA ASN A 37 0.40 20.05 -11.86
C ASN A 37 0.29 18.52 -11.88
N PRO A 38 -0.39 17.91 -12.86
CA PRO A 38 -0.66 16.47 -12.86
C PRO A 38 0.63 15.64 -12.93
N ILE A 39 1.66 16.10 -13.66
CA ILE A 39 2.96 15.43 -13.73
C ILE A 39 3.65 15.41 -12.36
N VAL A 40 3.56 16.51 -11.60
CA VAL A 40 4.15 16.62 -10.26
C VAL A 40 3.39 15.74 -9.26
N SER A 41 2.06 15.63 -9.39
CA SER A 41 1.23 14.70 -8.61
C SER A 41 1.72 13.25 -8.74
N VAL A 42 2.01 12.80 -9.96
CA VAL A 42 2.50 11.43 -10.20
C VAL A 42 3.90 11.21 -9.68
N LEU A 43 4.77 12.22 -9.74
CA LEU A 43 6.10 12.11 -9.17
C LEU A 43 6.05 11.89 -7.64
N PHE A 44 5.13 12.57 -6.94
CA PHE A 44 4.88 12.29 -5.52
C PHE A 44 4.24 10.92 -5.28
N LEU A 45 3.42 10.41 -6.21
CA LEU A 45 2.85 9.07 -6.14
C LEU A 45 3.93 7.98 -6.25
N ILE A 46 4.90 8.17 -7.15
CA ILE A 46 6.08 7.29 -7.26
C ILE A 46 6.86 7.31 -5.94
N GLY A 47 7.08 8.50 -5.36
CA GLY A 47 7.69 8.64 -4.04
C GLY A 47 6.94 7.89 -2.94
N LEU A 48 5.61 7.97 -2.92
CA LEU A 48 4.77 7.27 -1.94
C LEU A 48 4.92 5.75 -2.07
N PHE A 49 4.89 5.19 -3.28
CA PHE A 49 5.09 3.75 -3.48
C PHE A 49 6.50 3.31 -3.11
N LEU A 50 7.51 4.17 -3.29
CA LEU A 50 8.87 3.91 -2.85
C LEU A 50 8.95 3.85 -1.33
N CYS A 51 8.35 4.80 -0.62
CA CYS A 51 8.28 4.78 0.84
C CYS A 51 7.56 3.52 1.36
N ILE A 52 6.46 3.10 0.74
CA ILE A 52 5.75 1.87 1.13
C ILE A 52 6.61 0.62 0.85
N SER A 53 7.29 0.55 -0.30
CA SER A 53 8.19 -0.57 -0.62
C SER A 53 9.31 -0.69 0.42
N VAL A 54 9.96 0.42 0.75
CA VAL A 54 11.01 0.47 1.77
C VAL A 54 10.43 0.08 3.14
N TYR A 55 9.26 0.60 3.51
CA TYR A 55 8.57 0.21 4.75
C TYR A 55 8.42 -1.31 4.86
N LEU A 56 7.89 -1.95 3.83
CA LEU A 56 7.64 -3.39 3.79
C LEU A 56 8.94 -4.20 3.90
N ILE A 57 10.01 -3.76 3.22
CA ILE A 57 11.32 -4.41 3.32
C ILE A 57 11.87 -4.31 4.75
N LEU A 58 11.77 -3.16 5.41
CA LEU A 58 12.22 -3.02 6.81
C LEU A 58 11.38 -3.87 7.78
N THR A 59 10.10 -4.09 7.49
CA THR A 59 9.25 -5.00 8.28
C THR A 59 9.54 -6.49 8.08
N GLY A 60 10.48 -6.85 7.20
CA GLY A 60 10.83 -8.25 6.90
C GLY A 60 10.03 -8.87 5.74
N LEU A 61 9.14 -8.11 5.09
CA LEU A 61 8.35 -8.58 3.95
C LEU A 61 9.06 -8.32 2.62
N ASN A 62 10.26 -8.91 2.46
CA ASN A 62 11.16 -8.61 1.34
C ASN A 62 10.54 -8.85 -0.04
N PHE A 63 9.85 -9.98 -0.25
CA PHE A 63 9.24 -10.30 -1.53
C PHE A 63 8.11 -9.34 -1.92
N ILE A 64 7.22 -9.03 -0.96
CA ILE A 64 6.11 -8.11 -1.20
C ILE A 64 6.63 -6.68 -1.41
N GLY A 65 7.62 -6.25 -0.63
CA GLY A 65 8.26 -4.94 -0.81
C GLY A 65 8.94 -4.78 -2.17
N LEU A 66 9.64 -5.81 -2.67
CA LEU A 66 10.20 -5.84 -4.02
C LEU A 66 9.12 -5.84 -5.12
N SER A 67 8.04 -6.60 -4.92
CA SER A 67 6.90 -6.59 -5.84
C SER A 67 6.27 -5.20 -5.96
N TYR A 68 6.27 -4.40 -4.89
CA TYR A 68 5.77 -3.02 -4.94
C TYR A 68 6.62 -2.13 -5.85
N LEU A 69 7.95 -2.28 -5.79
CA LEU A 69 8.86 -1.56 -6.67
C LEU A 69 8.65 -1.96 -8.13
N LEU A 70 8.57 -3.27 -8.43
CA LEU A 70 8.43 -3.74 -9.81
C LEU A 70 7.08 -3.39 -10.44
N VAL A 71 5.97 -3.63 -9.75
CA VAL A 71 4.64 -3.50 -10.34
C VAL A 71 4.11 -2.08 -10.22
N TYR A 72 4.10 -1.50 -9.02
CA TYR A 72 3.50 -0.18 -8.81
C TYR A 72 4.39 0.94 -9.36
N ILE A 73 5.67 0.98 -8.98
CA ILE A 73 6.58 2.01 -9.51
C ILE A 73 6.93 1.70 -10.97
N GLY A 74 7.38 0.47 -11.25
CA GLY A 74 7.92 0.07 -12.55
C GLY A 74 6.91 0.08 -13.71
N ALA A 75 5.71 -0.47 -13.50
CA ALA A 75 4.71 -0.54 -14.56
C ALA A 75 3.65 0.55 -14.42
N VAL A 76 2.90 0.57 -13.30
CA VAL A 76 1.67 1.36 -13.17
C VAL A 76 1.96 2.86 -13.15
N SER A 77 2.83 3.33 -12.27
CA SER A 77 3.10 4.77 -12.11
C SER A 77 3.85 5.37 -13.30
N ILE A 78 4.78 4.63 -13.91
CA ILE A 78 5.49 5.08 -15.11
C ILE A 78 4.55 5.14 -16.32
N LEU A 79 3.65 4.16 -16.49
CA LEU A 79 2.60 4.22 -17.52
C LEU A 79 1.71 5.45 -17.33
N PHE A 80 1.34 5.75 -16.09
CA PHE A 80 0.55 6.95 -15.80
C PHE A 80 1.30 8.24 -16.13
N LEU A 81 2.61 8.31 -15.86
CA LEU A 81 3.46 9.44 -16.26
C LEU A 81 3.44 9.63 -17.79
N PHE A 82 3.64 8.55 -18.55
CA PHE A 82 3.58 8.62 -20.01
C PHE A 82 2.22 9.12 -20.52
N ILE A 83 1.12 8.59 -19.98
CA ILE A 83 -0.24 9.02 -20.36
C ILE A 83 -0.43 10.51 -20.08
N LEU A 84 -0.08 10.99 -18.89
CA LEU A 84 -0.28 12.39 -18.51
C LEU A 84 0.61 13.35 -19.31
N MET A 85 1.80 12.92 -19.73
CA MET A 85 2.66 13.73 -20.59
C MET A 85 2.11 13.84 -22.02
N LEU A 86 1.48 12.78 -22.53
CA LEU A 86 0.84 12.79 -23.85
C LEU A 86 -0.44 13.65 -23.86
N ILE A 87 -1.14 13.73 -22.73
CA ILE A 87 -2.33 14.57 -22.59
C ILE A 87 -1.87 16.02 -22.33
N ASN A 88 -2.17 16.92 -23.27
CA ASN A 88 -1.94 18.35 -23.06
C ASN A 88 -2.99 18.92 -22.09
N VAL A 89 -2.75 18.81 -20.79
CA VAL A 89 -3.62 19.35 -19.75
C VAL A 89 -3.45 20.87 -19.68
N ARG A 90 -4.40 21.63 -20.23
CA ARG A 90 -4.42 23.10 -20.13
C ARG A 90 -4.83 23.51 -18.71
N ILE A 91 -3.88 24.06 -17.96
CA ILE A 91 -4.05 24.57 -16.59
C ILE A 91 -5.03 25.77 -16.53
N SER A 92 -5.42 26.33 -17.68
CA SER A 92 -6.18 27.58 -17.82
C SER A 92 -7.71 27.46 -17.67
N GLU A 93 -8.30 26.26 -17.65
CA GLU A 93 -9.75 26.08 -17.43
C GLU A 93 -10.15 25.86 -15.96
N LEU A 94 -9.18 25.88 -15.02
CA LEU A 94 -9.39 25.70 -13.57
C LEU A 94 -9.57 27.02 -12.80
N LEU A 95 -9.96 28.11 -13.47
CA LEU A 95 -10.43 29.34 -12.84
C LEU A 95 -11.96 29.38 -12.70
N ILE A 96 -12.59 28.20 -12.61
CA ILE A 96 -13.91 28.10 -12.02
C ILE A 96 -13.66 28.11 -10.51
N ASP A 97 -14.24 29.09 -9.82
CA ASP A 97 -14.16 29.27 -8.38
C ASP A 97 -14.08 27.93 -7.66
N SER A 98 -12.91 27.69 -7.03
CA SER A 98 -12.59 26.52 -6.23
C SER A 98 -13.41 26.56 -4.94
N ILE A 99 -14.71 26.37 -5.07
CA ILE A 99 -15.63 26.30 -3.94
C ILE A 99 -15.44 24.92 -3.30
N ASN A 100 -14.52 24.87 -2.34
CA ASN A 100 -14.71 24.14 -1.10
C ASN A 100 -14.95 22.61 -1.21
N SER A 101 -14.18 21.90 -2.04
CA SER A 101 -14.19 20.42 -2.06
C SER A 101 -13.40 19.79 -0.91
N ILE A 102 -12.53 20.56 -0.25
CA ILE A 102 -11.72 20.10 0.89
C ILE A 102 -12.62 19.73 2.11
N PRO A 103 -13.62 20.54 2.51
CA PRO A 103 -14.56 20.13 3.57
C PRO A 103 -15.36 18.88 3.22
N LEU A 104 -15.72 18.69 1.95
CA LEU A 104 -16.43 17.49 1.53
C LEU A 104 -15.53 16.25 1.62
N ALA A 105 -14.26 16.37 1.23
CA ALA A 105 -13.27 15.30 1.38
C ALA A 105 -13.03 14.94 2.85
N ILE A 106 -12.97 15.95 3.75
CA ILE A 106 -12.85 15.73 5.20
C ILE A 106 -14.09 15.02 5.75
N LEU A 107 -15.28 15.43 5.33
CA LEU A 107 -16.54 14.85 5.79
C LEU A 107 -16.67 13.38 5.38
N VAL A 108 -16.40 13.06 4.11
CA VAL A 108 -16.41 11.69 3.61
C VAL A 108 -15.30 10.86 4.27
N GLY A 109 -14.10 11.42 4.42
CA GLY A 109 -12.98 10.77 5.10
C GLY A 109 -13.28 10.45 6.57
N SER A 110 -13.93 11.37 7.29
CA SER A 110 -14.34 11.17 8.68
C SER A 110 -15.44 10.12 8.81
N PHE A 111 -16.44 10.14 7.94
CA PHE A 111 -17.50 9.14 7.94
C PHE A 111 -16.95 7.73 7.64
N PHE A 112 -16.05 7.64 6.66
CA PHE A 112 -15.36 6.38 6.36
C PHE A 112 -14.53 5.89 7.54
N ASN A 113 -13.78 6.78 8.20
CA ASN A 113 -12.99 6.43 9.39
C ASN A 113 -13.88 5.90 10.53
N TYR A 114 -15.02 6.55 10.78
CA TYR A 114 -16.00 6.09 11.78
C TYR A 114 -16.55 4.70 11.45
N PHE A 115 -16.92 4.47 10.18
CA PHE A 115 -17.40 3.16 9.73
C PHE A 115 -16.33 2.06 9.92
N VAL A 116 -15.10 2.33 9.49
CA VAL A 116 -13.97 1.41 9.64
C VAL A 116 -13.71 1.08 11.11
N ASN A 117 -13.74 2.07 12.01
CA ASN A 117 -13.55 1.86 13.45
C ASN A 117 -14.65 0.99 14.08
N ASN A 118 -15.86 1.00 13.52
CA ASN A 118 -16.96 0.15 14.00
C ASN A 118 -16.90 -1.28 13.44
N VAL A 119 -16.39 -1.47 12.23
CA VAL A 119 -16.29 -2.78 11.57
C VAL A 119 -15.07 -3.57 12.06
N LEU A 120 -13.95 -2.89 12.31
CA LEU A 120 -12.80 -3.52 12.96
C LEU A 120 -13.21 -3.91 14.38
N PRO A 121 -13.16 -5.21 14.76
CA PRO A 121 -13.39 -5.59 16.14
C PRO A 121 -12.23 -5.05 16.97
N TYR A 122 -12.40 -3.85 17.52
CA TYR A 122 -11.48 -3.32 18.52
C TYR A 122 -11.71 -4.14 19.79
N MET A 123 -11.10 -5.31 19.85
CA MET A 123 -11.19 -6.24 20.97
C MET A 123 -10.44 -5.74 22.21
N VAL A 124 -10.19 -4.43 22.35
CA VAL A 124 -9.21 -3.87 23.30
C VAL A 124 -9.59 -2.54 24.00
N MET A 125 -10.65 -1.77 23.66
CA MET A 125 -10.68 -0.32 24.04
C MET A 125 -11.45 0.02 25.31
N THR A 126 -11.89 -0.94 26.11
CA THR A 126 -12.55 -0.57 27.37
C THR A 126 -12.04 -1.42 28.52
N ASN A 127 -11.03 -0.87 29.19
CA ASN A 127 -10.78 -0.96 30.64
C ASN A 127 -9.76 -1.94 31.23
N ASN A 128 -9.12 -2.86 30.48
CA ASN A 128 -8.17 -3.82 31.13
C ASN A 128 -6.66 -3.56 30.94
N LEU A 129 -6.22 -2.63 30.09
CA LEU A 129 -4.78 -2.43 29.84
C LEU A 129 -4.08 -1.46 30.79
N LEU A 130 -4.79 -0.49 31.39
CA LEU A 130 -4.20 0.34 32.45
C LEU A 130 -3.93 -0.47 33.74
N TYR A 131 -4.73 -1.51 34.02
CA TYR A 131 -4.51 -2.40 35.16
C TYR A 131 -3.34 -3.38 34.95
N HIS A 132 -3.07 -3.80 33.70
CA HIS A 132 -1.97 -4.72 33.43
C HIS A 132 -0.60 -4.03 33.35
N PHE A 133 -0.57 -2.74 33.00
CA PHE A 133 0.66 -1.95 32.91
C PHE A 133 1.36 -1.76 34.27
N SER A 134 0.60 -1.71 35.37
CA SER A 134 1.16 -1.60 36.73
C SER A 134 1.74 -2.93 37.26
N ILE A 135 1.27 -4.08 36.76
CA ILE A 135 1.69 -5.40 37.24
C ILE A 135 2.90 -5.95 36.47
N LYS A 136 3.12 -5.50 35.22
CA LYS A 136 4.07 -6.14 34.30
C LYS A 136 5.41 -5.42 34.12
N LYS A 137 5.84 -4.60 35.09
CA LYS A 137 7.20 -4.01 35.08
C LYS A 137 8.28 -4.96 35.64
N ASN A 138 7.88 -6.09 36.24
CA ASN A 138 8.79 -7.06 36.88
C ASN A 138 8.68 -8.49 36.32
N LEU A 139 8.28 -8.69 35.05
CA LEU A 139 8.52 -9.97 34.37
C LEU A 139 9.54 -9.75 33.27
N THR A 140 10.78 -10.01 33.63
CA THR A 140 11.94 -10.15 32.76
C THR A 140 11.66 -11.10 31.61
N ASN A 141 12.05 -10.66 30.41
CA ASN A 141 12.14 -11.37 29.14
C ASN A 141 12.40 -12.89 29.28
N VAL A 142 11.33 -13.68 29.25
CA VAL A 142 11.42 -15.09 28.84
C VAL A 142 10.85 -15.17 27.43
N THR A 143 11.72 -14.97 26.44
CA THR A 143 11.42 -15.38 25.07
C THR A 143 11.67 -16.88 25.02
N SER A 144 10.61 -17.68 25.16
CA SER A 144 10.68 -19.08 24.73
C SER A 144 10.76 -19.07 23.21
N VAL A 145 11.98 -18.99 22.67
CA VAL A 145 12.22 -19.25 21.26
C VAL A 145 11.79 -20.70 21.01
N SER A 146 10.67 -20.92 20.34
CA SER A 146 10.22 -22.26 19.98
C SER A 146 11.18 -22.81 18.93
N TRP A 147 12.05 -23.74 19.32
CA TRP A 147 13.09 -24.34 18.48
C TRP A 147 12.52 -25.16 17.32
N ASP A 148 11.23 -25.48 17.37
CA ASP A 148 10.53 -26.37 16.41
C ASP A 148 10.34 -25.75 15.02
N GLY A 149 10.46 -24.42 14.88
CA GLY A 149 10.23 -23.71 13.61
C GLY A 149 11.49 -23.45 12.76
N TYR A 150 12.69 -23.71 13.29
CA TYR A 150 13.95 -23.26 12.68
C TYR A 150 14.69 -24.35 11.88
N LEU A 151 14.18 -25.59 11.86
CA LEU A 151 14.86 -26.71 11.17
C LEU A 151 14.83 -26.60 9.64
N ALA A 152 13.96 -25.74 9.08
CA ALA A 152 13.93 -25.41 7.68
C ALA A 152 13.66 -23.91 7.51
N GLU A 153 14.71 -23.11 7.30
CA GLU A 153 14.56 -21.73 6.85
C GLU A 153 13.99 -21.73 5.42
N THR A 154 12.67 -21.73 5.28
CA THR A 154 12.04 -21.55 3.97
C THR A 154 12.08 -20.07 3.62
N SER A 155 12.64 -19.74 2.45
CA SER A 155 12.58 -18.37 1.93
C SER A 155 11.13 -17.89 1.76
N HIS A 156 10.86 -16.61 1.97
CA HIS A 156 9.51 -16.05 1.81
C HIS A 156 8.89 -16.41 0.45
N ILE A 157 9.70 -16.38 -0.62
CA ILE A 157 9.27 -16.72 -1.99
C ILE A 157 8.79 -18.17 -2.08
N THR A 158 9.53 -19.11 -1.47
CA THR A 158 9.14 -20.52 -1.45
C THR A 158 7.84 -20.76 -0.69
N SER A 159 7.63 -20.07 0.44
CA SER A 159 6.41 -20.20 1.24
C SER A 159 5.19 -19.63 0.51
N ILE A 160 5.30 -18.44 -0.09
CA ILE A 160 4.24 -17.85 -0.92
C ILE A 160 3.94 -18.74 -2.12
N GLY A 161 4.96 -19.26 -2.79
CA GLY A 161 4.81 -20.16 -3.93
C GLY A 161 4.05 -21.44 -3.56
N ASN A 162 4.43 -22.09 -2.47
CA ASN A 162 3.78 -23.33 -2.01
C ASN A 162 2.28 -23.12 -1.74
N ILE A 163 1.92 -21.98 -1.12
CA ILE A 163 0.52 -21.65 -0.81
C ILE A 163 -0.25 -21.29 -2.09
N LEU A 164 0.32 -20.49 -2.98
CA LEU A 164 -0.33 -20.06 -4.23
C LEU A 164 -0.58 -21.23 -5.19
N TYR A 165 0.41 -22.10 -5.40
CA TYR A 165 0.30 -23.22 -6.34
C TYR A 165 -0.37 -24.45 -5.71
N GLY A 166 -0.29 -24.63 -4.39
CA GLY A 166 -0.93 -25.73 -3.67
C GLY A 166 -2.40 -25.45 -3.38
N HIS A 167 -2.67 -24.58 -2.40
CA HIS A 167 -4.02 -24.38 -1.87
C HIS A 167 -4.85 -23.36 -2.67
N TYR A 168 -4.23 -22.30 -3.18
CA TYR A 168 -4.94 -21.19 -3.83
C TYR A 168 -4.79 -21.17 -5.36
N SER A 169 -4.57 -22.33 -5.97
CA SER A 169 -4.37 -22.46 -7.43
C SER A 169 -5.54 -21.88 -8.24
N ILE A 170 -6.78 -21.99 -7.73
CA ILE A 170 -7.96 -21.43 -8.38
C ILE A 170 -7.91 -19.89 -8.50
N TRP A 171 -7.38 -19.20 -7.48
CA TRP A 171 -7.23 -17.74 -7.52
C TRP A 171 -6.20 -17.32 -8.56
N LEU A 172 -5.15 -18.12 -8.77
CA LEU A 172 -4.16 -17.89 -9.82
C LEU A 172 -4.77 -18.03 -11.24
N ILE A 173 -5.67 -19.01 -11.43
CA ILE A 173 -6.38 -19.15 -12.72
C ILE A 173 -7.27 -17.92 -12.97
N ILE A 174 -7.97 -17.43 -11.96
CA ILE A 174 -8.80 -16.23 -12.07
C ILE A 174 -7.95 -15.00 -12.41
N THR A 175 -6.79 -14.81 -11.78
CA THR A 175 -5.90 -13.68 -12.11
C THR A 175 -5.34 -13.76 -13.53
N SER A 176 -5.06 -14.96 -14.04
CA SER A 176 -4.67 -15.16 -15.44
C SER A 176 -5.77 -14.70 -16.41
N ILE A 177 -7.03 -15.03 -16.14
CA ILE A 177 -8.17 -14.59 -16.95
C ILE A 177 -8.35 -13.07 -16.88
N ILE A 178 -8.16 -12.46 -15.69
CA ILE A 178 -8.22 -11.00 -15.53
C ILE A 178 -7.13 -10.30 -16.34
N LEU A 179 -5.89 -10.82 -16.33
CA LEU A 179 -4.79 -10.27 -17.12
C LEU A 179 -5.05 -10.38 -18.63
N LEU A 180 -5.60 -11.51 -19.08
CA LEU A 180 -6.01 -11.69 -20.48
C LEU A 180 -7.10 -10.69 -20.87
N LEU A 181 -8.11 -10.52 -20.01
CA LEU A 181 -9.19 -9.57 -20.24
C LEU A 181 -8.69 -8.13 -20.29
N ALA A 182 -7.75 -7.76 -19.40
CA ALA A 182 -7.14 -6.43 -19.39
C ALA A 182 -6.39 -6.13 -20.71
N MET A 183 -5.63 -7.10 -21.24
CA MET A 183 -4.93 -6.98 -22.52
C MET A 183 -5.93 -6.83 -23.68
N VAL A 184 -6.91 -7.72 -23.79
CA VAL A 184 -7.92 -7.67 -24.86
C VAL A 184 -8.72 -6.37 -24.78
N GLY A 185 -9.12 -5.94 -23.58
CA GLY A 185 -9.84 -4.69 -23.36
C GLY A 185 -9.04 -3.48 -23.83
N ALA A 186 -7.77 -3.38 -23.46
CA ALA A 186 -6.90 -2.29 -23.89
C ALA A 186 -6.73 -2.26 -25.43
N ILE A 187 -6.59 -3.42 -26.07
CA ILE A 187 -6.44 -3.52 -27.54
C ILE A 187 -7.74 -3.08 -28.23
N VAL A 188 -8.89 -3.60 -27.82
CA VAL A 188 -10.18 -3.26 -28.45
C VAL A 188 -10.51 -1.78 -28.33
N ILE A 189 -10.19 -1.14 -27.20
CA ILE A 189 -10.42 0.29 -26.99
C ILE A 189 -9.51 1.16 -27.87
N THR A 190 -8.27 0.71 -28.12
CA THR A 190 -7.28 1.50 -28.88
C THR A 190 -7.30 1.23 -30.38
N LEU A 191 -7.92 0.12 -30.82
CA LEU A 191 -7.97 -0.25 -32.23
C LEU A 191 -8.90 0.71 -33.01
N LYS A 192 -8.33 1.55 -33.86
CA LYS A 192 -9.11 2.44 -34.74
C LYS A 192 -9.71 1.62 -35.90
N PRO A 193 -11.04 1.61 -36.09
CA PRO A 193 -11.64 0.96 -37.25
C PRO A 193 -11.25 1.71 -38.53
N GLN A 194 -10.62 1.02 -39.48
CA GLN A 194 -10.37 1.55 -40.80
C GLN A 194 -11.62 1.38 -41.66
N THR A 195 -12.37 2.46 -41.86
CA THR A 195 -13.45 2.50 -42.85
C THR A 195 -12.83 2.65 -44.23
N HIS A 196 -12.84 1.57 -45.02
CA HIS A 196 -12.54 1.61 -46.45
C HIS A 196 -13.63 2.43 -47.15
N VAL A 197 -13.32 3.68 -47.50
CA VAL A 197 -14.13 4.49 -48.42
C VAL A 197 -13.88 3.93 -49.82
N LYS A 198 -14.94 3.40 -50.45
CA LYS A 198 -14.93 3.00 -51.86
C LYS A 198 -15.03 4.21 -52.77
#